data_AF-A0A958SDI1-F1
#
_entry.id   AF-A0A958SDI1-F1
#
_cell.length_a   1.000
_cell.length_b   1.000
_cell.length_c   1.000
_cell.angle_alpha   90.00
_cell.angle_beta   90.00
_cell.angle_gamma   90.00
#
_symmetry.space_group_name_H-M   'P 1'
#
loop_
_entity.id
_entity.type
_entity.pdbx_description
1 polymer ?
#
loop_
_entity_poly.entity_id
_entity_poly.type
_entity_poly.pdbx_seq_one_letter_code
_entity_poly.pdbx_strand_id
1 'polypeptide(L)'
;MKIFFILFLLFLTGCGTSEKSNQKEAAMVHLNLGSSLMQDGLIPQGYAELLKAKALDPNNPEIYNNIGVAYTLRKKSDKAIDSFKKALELSPKYTDAMNNLGRTYCDTGQLNSCLTILLQAQNDLTYPYPEKIISNIGYAYFLQGKYQLAKTKYKESLSINPKQCKTFYYYGRTIYELEDFEQSSELFDKSIKLCTKFNFEEPRYFSGMSYLKLGKLDLAQAKFEELIYKAPLTDYAQRAKQMLKLISKAKTK
;
A
#
# COMPACT_ATOMS: atom_id res chain seq x y z
N MET A 1 37.31 -70.37 13.57
CA MET A 1 37.50 -69.47 12.42
C MET A 1 36.26 -68.58 12.31
N LYS A 2 36.44 -67.29 12.58
CA LYS A 2 35.45 -66.22 12.58
C LYS A 2 34.63 -66.20 11.27
N ILE A 3 33.35 -65.86 11.33
CA ILE A 3 32.78 -64.70 10.63
C ILE A 3 31.50 -64.28 11.38
N PHE A 4 31.51 -62.98 11.70
CA PHE A 4 30.64 -62.23 12.57
C PHE A 4 29.45 -61.66 11.77
N PHE A 5 28.28 -61.62 12.40
CA PHE A 5 27.26 -60.58 12.31
C PHE A 5 27.58 -59.36 11.41
N ILE A 6 26.79 -59.14 10.35
CA ILE A 6 26.46 -57.78 9.89
C ILE A 6 24.94 -57.73 9.68
N LEU A 7 24.29 -57.20 10.71
CA LEU A 7 22.89 -56.81 10.77
C LEU A 7 22.71 -55.48 10.02
N PHE A 8 21.71 -55.43 9.15
CA PHE A 8 20.68 -54.39 9.08
C PHE A 8 21.09 -52.98 9.54
N LEU A 9 21.38 -52.06 8.60
CA LEU A 9 21.31 -50.61 8.81
C LEU A 9 21.45 -49.91 7.47
N LEU A 10 20.34 -49.64 6.76
CA LEU A 10 20.27 -48.64 5.68
C LEU A 10 18.81 -48.39 5.24
N PHE A 11 17.91 -48.04 6.17
CA PHE A 11 16.59 -47.48 5.82
C PHE A 11 16.09 -46.51 6.91
N LEU A 12 16.75 -45.36 7.08
CA LEU A 12 16.24 -44.26 7.91
C LEU A 12 16.53 -42.86 7.33
N THR A 13 16.41 -42.68 6.02
CA THR A 13 16.51 -41.34 5.40
C THR A 13 15.25 -40.90 4.63
N GLY A 14 14.19 -41.73 4.60
CA GLY A 14 12.99 -41.46 3.80
C GLY A 14 11.85 -40.69 4.48
N CYS A 15 11.77 -40.64 5.82
CA CYS A 15 10.65 -39.95 6.53
C CYS A 15 10.87 -38.45 6.75
N GLY A 16 12.12 -37.99 6.89
CA GLY A 16 12.40 -36.59 7.22
C GLY A 16 12.16 -35.60 6.07
N THR A 17 12.11 -36.08 4.83
CA THR A 17 11.86 -35.26 3.63
C THR A 17 10.37 -35.11 3.34
N SER A 18 9.57 -36.16 3.52
CA SER A 18 8.11 -36.10 3.36
C SER A 18 7.45 -35.26 4.45
N GLU A 19 7.89 -35.37 5.70
CA GLU A 19 7.34 -34.58 6.81
C GLU A 19 7.63 -33.08 6.66
N LYS A 20 8.85 -32.70 6.25
CA LYS A 20 9.20 -31.31 5.96
C LYS A 20 8.46 -30.75 4.74
N SER A 21 8.22 -31.57 3.72
CA SER A 21 7.41 -31.18 2.56
C SER A 21 5.97 -30.89 2.99
N ASN A 22 5.38 -31.79 3.77
CA ASN A 22 4.02 -31.65 4.29
C ASN A 22 3.86 -30.41 5.18
N GLN A 23 4.86 -30.07 6.00
CA GLN A 23 4.84 -28.86 6.83
C GLN A 23 4.86 -27.58 5.98
N LYS A 24 5.66 -27.53 4.92
CA LYS A 24 5.70 -26.37 4.00
C LYS A 24 4.38 -26.20 3.24
N GLU A 25 3.78 -27.30 2.79
CA GLU A 25 2.46 -27.28 2.16
C GLU A 25 1.39 -26.77 3.13
N ALA A 26 1.37 -27.26 4.36
CA ALA A 26 0.48 -26.76 5.40
C ALA A 26 0.72 -25.27 5.70
N ALA A 27 1.99 -24.83 5.72
CA ALA A 27 2.33 -23.42 5.89
C ALA A 27 1.75 -22.55 4.76
N MET A 28 1.85 -23.00 3.51
CA MET A 28 1.28 -22.30 2.35
C MET A 28 -0.25 -22.22 2.42
N VAL A 29 -0.94 -23.26 2.91
CA VAL A 29 -2.40 -23.21 3.11
C VAL A 29 -2.78 -22.12 4.10
N HIS A 30 -2.11 -22.08 5.26
CA HIS A 30 -2.33 -21.04 6.27
C HIS A 30 -1.96 -19.64 5.76
N LEU A 31 -0.89 -19.51 4.97
CA LEU A 31 -0.47 -18.27 4.34
C LEU A 31 -1.54 -17.73 3.36
N ASN A 32 -2.04 -18.59 2.47
CA ASN A 32 -3.05 -18.24 1.48
C ASN A 32 -4.38 -17.87 2.14
N LEU A 33 -4.80 -18.65 3.14
CA LEU A 33 -5.99 -18.34 3.94
C LEU A 33 -5.82 -17.01 4.68
N GLY A 34 -4.67 -16.79 5.32
CA GLY A 34 -4.34 -15.55 6.00
C GLY A 34 -4.42 -14.33 5.07
N SER A 35 -3.83 -14.44 3.88
CA SER A 35 -3.88 -13.40 2.84
C SER A 35 -5.31 -13.11 2.38
N SER A 36 -6.12 -14.15 2.12
CA SER A 36 -7.53 -14.00 1.72
C SER A 36 -8.34 -13.28 2.79
N LEU A 37 -8.22 -13.72 4.06
CA LEU A 37 -8.93 -13.10 5.19
C LEU A 37 -8.53 -11.62 5.34
N MET A 38 -7.26 -11.27 5.14
CA MET A 38 -6.83 -9.87 5.17
C MET A 38 -7.46 -9.05 4.03
N GLN A 39 -7.60 -9.61 2.82
CA GLN A 39 -8.24 -8.94 1.69
C GLN A 39 -9.73 -8.68 1.96
N ASP A 40 -10.40 -9.58 2.68
CA ASP A 40 -11.79 -9.43 3.11
C ASP A 40 -11.97 -8.48 4.32
N GLY A 41 -10.87 -7.92 4.84
CA GLY A 41 -10.89 -7.02 5.99
C GLY A 41 -10.94 -7.72 7.36
N LEU A 42 -10.90 -9.06 7.39
CA LEU A 42 -10.84 -9.89 8.59
C LEU A 42 -9.41 -9.96 9.13
N ILE A 43 -8.86 -8.80 9.47
CA ILE A 43 -7.43 -8.63 9.80
C ILE A 43 -6.99 -9.47 11.01
N PRO A 44 -7.74 -9.56 12.12
CA PRO A 44 -7.34 -10.40 13.25
C PRO A 44 -7.27 -11.89 12.91
N GLN A 45 -8.24 -12.40 12.14
CA GLN A 45 -8.28 -13.80 11.72
C GLN A 45 -7.13 -14.09 10.73
N GLY A 46 -6.94 -13.23 9.73
CA GLY A 46 -5.86 -13.38 8.77
C GLY A 46 -4.48 -13.39 9.44
N TYR A 47 -4.26 -12.49 10.41
CA TYR A 47 -3.03 -12.45 11.19
C TYR A 47 -2.79 -13.74 11.99
N ALA A 48 -3.85 -14.33 12.58
CA ALA A 48 -3.73 -15.59 13.31
C ALA A 48 -3.29 -16.75 12.40
N GLU A 49 -3.81 -16.83 11.19
CA GLU A 49 -3.40 -17.83 10.20
C GLU A 49 -1.94 -17.64 9.75
N LEU A 50 -1.50 -16.39 9.56
CA LEU A 50 -0.10 -16.09 9.25
C LEU A 50 0.86 -16.51 10.38
N LEU A 51 0.45 -16.46 11.65
CA LEU A 51 1.25 -16.96 12.77
C LEU A 51 1.36 -18.49 12.76
N LYS A 52 0.30 -19.21 12.37
CA LYS A 52 0.37 -20.67 12.16
C LYS A 52 1.31 -21.01 11.01
N ALA A 53 1.19 -20.28 9.88
CA ALA A 53 2.10 -20.43 8.75
C ALA A 53 3.56 -20.24 9.18
N LYS A 54 3.85 -19.18 9.95
CA LYS A 54 5.20 -18.90 10.48
C LYS A 54 5.72 -20.04 11.37
N ALA A 55 4.87 -20.65 12.20
CA ALA A 55 5.28 -21.77 13.05
C ALA A 55 5.66 -23.02 12.24
N LEU A 56 5.01 -23.23 11.08
CA LEU A 56 5.24 -24.37 10.19
C LEU A 56 6.43 -24.15 9.24
N ASP A 57 6.62 -22.93 8.73
CA ASP A 57 7.75 -22.57 7.87
C ASP A 57 8.38 -21.21 8.28
N PRO A 58 9.23 -21.19 9.31
CA PRO A 58 9.79 -19.95 9.85
C PRO A 58 10.81 -19.27 8.94
N ASN A 59 11.18 -19.87 7.81
CA ASN A 59 12.17 -19.34 6.86
C ASN A 59 11.53 -18.88 5.54
N ASN A 60 10.20 -18.88 5.43
CA ASN A 60 9.51 -18.39 4.24
C ASN A 60 9.35 -16.84 4.28
N PRO A 61 10.00 -16.10 3.36
CA PRO A 61 9.93 -14.63 3.33
C PRO A 61 8.53 -14.07 3.07
N GLU A 62 7.68 -14.79 2.31
CA GLU A 62 6.32 -14.37 1.98
C GLU A 62 5.43 -14.27 3.23
N ILE A 63 5.64 -15.16 4.19
CA ILE A 63 4.92 -15.13 5.47
C ILE A 63 5.25 -13.85 6.24
N TYR A 64 6.54 -13.48 6.33
CA TYR A 64 6.94 -12.24 7.00
C TYR A 64 6.47 -10.99 6.28
N ASN A 65 6.46 -10.99 4.94
CA ASN A 65 5.87 -9.90 4.17
C ASN A 65 4.37 -9.75 4.48
N ASN A 66 3.59 -10.83 4.48
CA ASN A 66 2.17 -10.78 4.81
C ASN A 66 1.91 -10.39 6.28
N ILE A 67 2.76 -10.82 7.22
CA ILE A 67 2.72 -10.35 8.62
C ILE A 67 2.99 -8.84 8.68
N GLY A 68 3.94 -8.33 7.90
CA GLY A 68 4.20 -6.90 7.77
C GLY A 68 2.97 -6.13 7.28
N VAL A 69 2.31 -6.64 6.23
CA VAL A 69 1.05 -6.07 5.72
C VAL A 69 -0.03 -6.04 6.82
N ALA A 70 -0.20 -7.13 7.58
CA ALA A 70 -1.14 -7.19 8.69
C ALA A 70 -0.85 -6.10 9.75
N TYR A 71 0.43 -5.86 10.08
CA TYR A 71 0.80 -4.79 11.00
C TYR A 71 0.54 -3.40 10.44
N THR A 72 0.78 -3.17 9.14
CA THR A 72 0.43 -1.91 8.47
C THR A 72 -1.06 -1.62 8.56
N LEU A 73 -1.92 -2.62 8.30
CA LEU A 73 -3.38 -2.48 8.42
C LEU A 73 -3.83 -2.18 9.85
N ARG A 74 -3.06 -2.62 10.85
CA ARG A 74 -3.27 -2.33 12.28
C ARG A 74 -2.57 -1.05 12.75
N LYS A 75 -2.01 -0.25 11.83
CA LYS A 75 -1.27 1.00 12.13
C LYS A 75 -0.10 0.79 13.10
N LYS A 76 0.57 -0.37 13.02
CA LYS A 76 1.76 -0.70 13.81
C LYS A 76 3.01 -0.68 12.93
N SER A 77 3.40 0.51 12.49
CA SER A 77 4.45 0.71 11.49
C SER A 77 5.80 0.11 11.88
N ASP A 78 6.23 0.24 13.15
CA ASP A 78 7.52 -0.32 13.59
C ASP A 78 7.56 -1.85 13.43
N LYS A 79 6.50 -2.53 13.83
CA LYS A 79 6.37 -4.00 13.68
C LYS A 79 6.27 -4.41 12.21
N ALA A 80 5.65 -3.57 11.38
CA ALA A 80 5.60 -3.81 9.94
C ALA A 80 7.00 -3.74 9.33
N ILE A 81 7.77 -2.70 9.67
CA ILE A 81 9.18 -2.52 9.25
C ILE A 81 10.01 -3.74 9.64
N ASP A 82 9.95 -4.19 10.88
CA ASP A 82 10.71 -5.37 11.34
C ASP A 82 10.35 -6.62 10.55
N SER A 83 9.07 -6.81 10.24
CA SER A 83 8.60 -7.97 9.49
C SER A 83 9.05 -7.92 8.03
N PHE A 84 8.96 -6.77 7.36
CA PHE A 84 9.46 -6.63 6.00
C PHE A 84 10.98 -6.77 5.93
N LYS A 85 11.72 -6.23 6.90
CA LYS A 85 13.17 -6.44 7.02
C LYS A 85 13.50 -7.93 7.17
N LYS A 86 12.74 -8.68 7.97
CA LYS A 86 12.94 -10.12 8.11
C LYS A 86 12.68 -10.87 6.79
N ALA A 87 11.66 -10.46 6.04
CA ALA A 87 11.41 -11.01 4.70
C ALA A 87 12.60 -10.78 3.75
N LEU A 88 13.22 -9.59 3.80
CA LEU A 88 14.39 -9.24 2.99
C LEU A 88 15.70 -9.88 3.48
N GLU A 89 15.82 -10.17 4.77
CA GLU A 89 16.93 -10.97 5.31
C GLU A 89 16.90 -12.40 4.76
N LEU A 90 15.70 -13.00 4.68
CA LEU A 90 15.50 -14.34 4.13
C LEU A 90 15.58 -14.38 2.60
N SER A 91 15.12 -13.31 1.93
CA SER A 91 15.20 -13.17 0.48
C SER A 91 15.52 -11.73 0.08
N PRO A 92 16.81 -11.40 -0.14
CA PRO A 92 17.25 -10.04 -0.45
C PRO A 92 16.74 -9.47 -1.77
N LYS A 93 16.11 -10.29 -2.63
CA LYS A 93 15.52 -9.86 -3.91
C LYS A 93 13.98 -9.89 -3.89
N TYR A 94 13.38 -9.93 -2.71
CA TYR A 94 11.92 -10.02 -2.62
C TYR A 94 11.24 -8.66 -2.82
N THR A 95 10.90 -8.38 -4.07
CA THR A 95 10.43 -7.06 -4.54
C THR A 95 9.15 -6.58 -3.86
N ASP A 96 8.20 -7.47 -3.54
CA ASP A 96 7.00 -7.10 -2.75
C ASP A 96 7.37 -6.55 -1.37
N ALA A 97 8.29 -7.21 -0.66
CA ALA A 97 8.75 -6.76 0.64
C ALA A 97 9.52 -5.44 0.55
N MET A 98 10.32 -5.22 -0.50
CA MET A 98 10.99 -3.93 -0.75
C MET A 98 9.97 -2.81 -0.97
N ASN A 99 8.96 -3.05 -1.81
CA ASN A 99 7.92 -2.08 -2.11
C ASN A 99 7.11 -1.72 -0.85
N ASN A 100 6.72 -2.72 -0.06
CA ASN A 100 5.96 -2.53 1.17
C ASN A 100 6.81 -1.82 2.26
N LEU A 101 8.08 -2.18 2.39
CA LEU A 101 9.01 -1.52 3.30
C LEU A 101 9.23 -0.06 2.89
N GLY A 102 9.47 0.20 1.60
CA GLY A 102 9.63 1.54 1.06
C GLY A 102 8.42 2.41 1.32
N ARG A 103 7.21 1.89 1.05
CA ARG A 103 5.97 2.59 1.39
C ARG A 103 5.88 2.92 2.88
N THR A 104 6.21 1.96 3.76
CA THR A 104 6.15 2.16 5.21
C THR A 104 7.18 3.20 5.69
N TYR A 105 8.38 3.23 5.09
CA TYR A 105 9.36 4.28 5.35
C TYR A 105 8.86 5.66 4.93
N CYS A 106 8.20 5.77 3.77
CA CYS A 106 7.59 7.03 3.36
C CYS A 106 6.50 7.49 4.33
N ASP A 107 5.58 6.60 4.72
CA ASP A 107 4.50 6.90 5.65
C ASP A 107 5.01 7.27 7.06
N THR A 108 6.22 6.84 7.44
CA THR A 108 6.88 7.16 8.73
C THR A 108 7.90 8.29 8.63
N GLY A 109 8.02 8.96 7.47
CA GLY A 109 8.93 10.10 7.28
C GLY A 109 10.42 9.74 7.12
N GLN A 110 10.77 8.45 7.02
CA GLN A 110 12.13 7.98 6.76
C GLN A 110 12.46 8.10 5.25
N LEU A 111 12.45 9.33 4.73
CA LEU A 111 12.42 9.60 3.28
C LEU A 111 13.66 9.08 2.52
N ASN A 112 14.84 9.14 3.13
CA ASN A 112 16.07 8.60 2.53
C ASN A 112 15.94 7.09 2.32
N SER A 113 15.59 6.35 3.39
CA SER A 113 15.38 4.90 3.34
C SER A 113 14.22 4.52 2.40
N CYS A 114 13.16 5.32 2.34
CA CYS A 114 12.05 5.12 1.41
C CYS A 114 12.55 5.14 -0.04
N LEU A 115 13.25 6.19 -0.45
CA LEU A 115 13.69 6.32 -1.84
C LEU A 115 14.74 5.25 -2.21
N THR A 116 15.69 4.96 -1.32
CA THR A 116 16.71 3.94 -1.56
C THR A 116 16.11 2.57 -1.87
N ILE A 117 15.21 2.07 -1.01
CA ILE A 117 14.66 0.72 -1.18
C ILE A 117 13.68 0.64 -2.36
N LEU A 118 12.94 1.72 -2.66
CA LEU A 118 12.05 1.76 -3.82
C LEU A 118 12.82 1.81 -5.15
N LEU A 119 13.92 2.56 -5.22
CA LEU A 119 14.79 2.57 -6.39
C LEU A 119 15.47 1.21 -6.59
N GLN A 120 15.83 0.52 -5.50
CA GLN A 120 16.30 -0.86 -5.58
C GLN A 120 15.21 -1.79 -6.13
N ALA A 121 13.98 -1.71 -5.62
CA ALA A 121 12.85 -2.49 -6.09
C ALA A 121 12.54 -2.24 -7.58
N GLN A 122 12.68 -1.01 -8.05
CA GLN A 122 12.42 -0.64 -9.45
C GLN A 122 13.35 -1.36 -10.45
N ASN A 123 14.53 -1.80 -10.00
CA ASN A 123 15.48 -2.52 -10.88
C ASN A 123 15.05 -3.96 -11.18
N ASP A 124 14.05 -4.50 -10.49
CA ASP A 124 13.46 -5.80 -10.83
C ASP A 124 12.46 -5.66 -11.98
N LEU A 125 12.98 -5.84 -13.21
CA LEU A 125 12.19 -5.79 -14.44
C LEU A 125 11.22 -6.97 -14.61
N THR A 126 11.31 -7.99 -13.74
CA THR A 126 10.42 -9.16 -13.78
C THR A 126 9.20 -9.02 -12.86
N TYR A 127 9.18 -7.97 -12.02
CA TYR A 127 8.10 -7.76 -11.08
C TYR A 127 6.78 -7.48 -11.82
N PRO A 128 5.67 -8.18 -11.51
CA PRO A 128 4.42 -8.06 -12.26
C PRO A 128 3.65 -6.75 -12.03
N TYR A 129 4.00 -5.96 -11.00
CA TYR A 129 3.29 -4.73 -10.64
C TYR A 129 4.22 -3.50 -10.53
N PRO A 130 5.06 -3.21 -11.54
CA PRO A 130 6.06 -2.16 -11.46
C PRO A 130 5.44 -0.78 -11.25
N GLU A 131 4.20 -0.57 -11.69
CA GLU A 131 3.46 0.67 -11.52
C GLU A 131 3.30 1.07 -10.05
N LYS A 132 3.23 0.09 -9.13
CA LYS A 132 3.04 0.33 -7.70
C LYS A 132 4.31 0.92 -7.09
N ILE A 133 5.46 0.38 -7.48
CA ILE A 133 6.78 0.88 -7.06
C ILE A 133 6.97 2.29 -7.61
N ILE A 134 6.69 2.50 -8.90
CA ILE A 134 6.81 3.81 -9.55
C ILE A 134 5.90 4.85 -8.88
N SER A 135 4.66 4.47 -8.52
CA SER A 135 3.74 5.32 -7.77
C SER A 135 4.29 5.67 -6.38
N ASN A 136 4.85 4.70 -5.66
CA ASN A 136 5.48 4.93 -4.35
C ASN A 136 6.74 5.82 -4.47
N ILE A 137 7.51 5.75 -5.55
CA ILE A 137 8.61 6.69 -5.83
C ILE A 137 8.07 8.10 -6.07
N GLY A 138 6.97 8.22 -6.83
CA GLY A 138 6.25 9.49 -6.98
C GLY A 138 5.80 10.06 -5.63
N TYR A 139 5.36 9.19 -4.72
CA TYR A 139 4.97 9.58 -3.36
C TYR A 139 6.16 10.04 -2.52
N ALA A 140 7.31 9.36 -2.62
CA ALA A 140 8.55 9.81 -2.00
C ALA A 140 8.95 11.21 -2.48
N TYR A 141 8.91 11.47 -3.79
CA TYR A 141 9.22 12.80 -4.34
C TYR A 141 8.20 13.87 -3.93
N PHE A 142 6.92 13.51 -3.85
CA PHE A 142 5.88 14.42 -3.35
C PHE A 142 6.17 14.83 -1.89
N LEU A 143 6.52 13.88 -1.02
CA LEU A 143 6.88 14.16 0.38
C LEU A 143 8.16 15.02 0.51
N GLN A 144 9.06 14.94 -0.46
CA GLN A 144 10.26 15.80 -0.55
C GLN A 144 9.99 17.19 -1.15
N GLY A 145 8.75 17.51 -1.54
CA GLY A 145 8.42 18.76 -2.24
C GLY A 145 8.91 18.82 -3.69
N LYS A 146 9.43 17.71 -4.24
CA LYS A 146 9.95 17.61 -5.61
C LYS A 146 8.80 17.32 -6.59
N TYR A 147 7.85 18.25 -6.68
CA TYR A 147 6.57 18.02 -7.37
C TYR A 147 6.71 17.71 -8.86
N GLN A 148 7.70 18.29 -9.56
CA GLN A 148 7.93 17.95 -10.96
C GLN A 148 8.38 16.49 -11.16
N LEU A 149 9.26 15.98 -10.29
CA LEU A 149 9.68 14.58 -10.33
C LEU A 149 8.52 13.65 -9.96
N ALA A 150 7.73 14.03 -8.95
CA ALA A 150 6.53 13.29 -8.57
C ALA A 150 5.52 13.20 -9.74
N LYS A 151 5.24 14.33 -10.42
CA LYS A 151 4.39 14.39 -11.62
C LYS A 151 4.85 13.41 -12.70
N THR A 152 6.15 13.38 -13.01
CA THR A 152 6.71 12.45 -14.00
C THR A 152 6.47 11.00 -13.59
N LYS A 153 6.73 10.65 -12.33
CA LYS A 153 6.55 9.27 -11.83
C LYS A 153 5.09 8.84 -11.81
N TYR A 154 4.16 9.72 -11.43
CA TYR A 154 2.74 9.37 -11.49
C TYR A 154 2.23 9.19 -12.91
N LYS A 155 2.69 10.00 -13.87
CA LYS A 155 2.38 9.80 -15.30
C LYS A 155 2.90 8.45 -15.80
N GLU A 156 4.15 8.13 -15.49
CA GLU A 156 4.77 6.83 -15.80
C GLU A 156 3.94 5.67 -15.22
N SER A 157 3.64 5.69 -13.92
CA SER A 157 2.81 4.66 -13.26
C SER A 157 1.42 4.50 -13.91
N LEU A 158 0.73 5.60 -14.21
CA LEU A 158 -0.62 5.56 -14.80
C LEU A 158 -0.63 5.16 -16.27
N SER A 159 0.48 5.32 -16.99
CA SER A 159 0.63 4.80 -18.37
C SER A 159 0.69 3.26 -18.41
N ILE A 160 1.21 2.63 -17.35
CA ILE A 160 1.27 1.18 -17.20
C ILE A 160 -0.10 0.64 -16.74
N ASN A 161 -0.67 1.25 -15.70
CA ASN A 161 -1.97 0.84 -15.16
C ASN A 161 -2.83 2.06 -14.81
N PRO A 162 -3.86 2.38 -15.62
CA PRO A 162 -4.71 3.55 -15.43
C PRO A 162 -5.86 3.31 -14.43
N LYS A 163 -5.88 2.20 -13.68
CA LYS A 163 -6.94 1.90 -12.69
C LYS A 163 -6.51 2.13 -11.24
N GLN A 164 -5.38 2.78 -11.01
CA GLN A 164 -4.83 3.02 -9.68
C GLN A 164 -5.46 4.26 -9.00
N CYS A 165 -6.54 4.06 -8.26
CA CYS A 165 -7.33 5.18 -7.72
C CYS A 165 -6.54 6.09 -6.75
N LYS A 166 -5.66 5.53 -5.91
CA LYS A 166 -4.76 6.30 -5.02
C LYS A 166 -3.68 7.07 -5.79
N THR A 167 -3.20 6.54 -6.90
CA THR A 167 -2.20 7.22 -7.75
C THR A 167 -2.79 8.49 -8.35
N PHE A 168 -4.05 8.46 -8.81
CA PHE A 168 -4.75 9.68 -9.24
C PHE A 168 -4.88 10.72 -8.12
N TYR A 169 -5.14 10.30 -6.88
CA TYR A 169 -5.20 11.21 -5.75
C TYR A 169 -3.86 11.90 -5.50
N TYR A 170 -2.78 11.14 -5.33
CA TYR A 170 -1.48 11.75 -5.07
C TYR A 170 -0.95 12.55 -6.24
N TYR A 171 -1.31 12.15 -7.47
CA TYR A 171 -1.03 12.96 -8.65
C TYR A 171 -1.81 14.27 -8.63
N GLY A 172 -3.12 14.23 -8.33
CA GLY A 172 -3.96 15.42 -8.15
C GLY A 172 -3.44 16.36 -7.06
N ARG A 173 -2.96 15.82 -5.92
CA ARG A 173 -2.27 16.58 -4.87
C ARG A 173 -0.99 17.23 -5.41
N THR A 174 -0.18 16.49 -6.16
CA THR A 174 1.06 17.02 -6.76
C THR A 174 0.77 18.18 -7.72
N ILE A 175 -0.25 18.04 -8.56
CA ILE A 175 -0.68 19.08 -9.49
C ILE A 175 -1.29 20.28 -8.74
N TYR A 176 -2.00 20.04 -7.63
CA TYR A 176 -2.51 21.10 -6.76
C TYR A 176 -1.38 21.98 -6.20
N GLU A 177 -0.29 21.37 -5.71
CA GLU A 177 0.88 22.11 -5.20
C GLU A 177 1.65 22.84 -6.32
N LEU A 178 1.43 22.45 -7.59
CA LEU A 178 1.92 23.15 -8.78
C LEU A 178 0.95 24.22 -9.29
N GLU A 179 -0.14 24.48 -8.57
CA GLU A 179 -1.17 25.49 -8.86
C GLU A 179 -1.95 25.31 -10.18
N ASP A 180 -1.83 24.15 -10.82
CA ASP A 180 -2.67 23.77 -11.96
C ASP A 180 -4.00 23.18 -11.45
N PHE A 181 -4.85 24.07 -10.95
CA PHE A 181 -6.10 23.68 -10.28
C PHE A 181 -7.10 22.99 -11.23
N GLU A 182 -7.03 23.28 -12.53
CA GLU A 182 -7.88 22.63 -13.54
C GLU A 182 -7.53 21.16 -13.65
N GLN A 183 -6.29 20.82 -13.98
CA GLN A 183 -5.84 19.42 -14.06
C GLN A 183 -5.96 18.71 -12.70
N SER A 184 -5.70 19.42 -11.60
CA SER A 184 -5.83 18.87 -10.25
C SER A 184 -7.26 18.39 -9.98
N SER A 185 -8.27 19.20 -10.31
CA SER A 185 -9.68 18.84 -10.11
C SER A 185 -10.08 17.59 -10.91
N GLU A 186 -9.64 17.48 -12.17
CA GLU A 186 -9.90 16.30 -13.01
C GLU A 186 -9.28 15.02 -12.45
N LEU A 187 -8.05 15.11 -11.94
CA LEU A 187 -7.34 13.99 -11.34
C LEU A 187 -8.04 13.51 -10.07
N PHE A 188 -8.50 14.43 -9.23
CA PHE A 188 -9.30 14.07 -8.06
C PHE A 188 -10.63 13.42 -8.44
N ASP A 189 -11.33 13.94 -9.45
CA ASP A 189 -12.59 13.37 -9.93
C ASP A 189 -12.41 11.96 -10.51
N LYS A 190 -11.31 11.72 -11.22
CA LYS A 190 -10.91 10.36 -11.65
C LYS A 190 -10.65 9.45 -10.45
N SER A 191 -9.97 9.96 -9.41
CA SER A 191 -9.74 9.20 -8.17
C SER A 191 -11.05 8.82 -7.48
N ILE A 192 -11.99 9.76 -7.35
CA ILE A 192 -13.33 9.55 -6.74
C ILE A 192 -14.11 8.48 -7.49
N LYS A 193 -14.10 8.53 -8.84
CA LYS A 193 -14.80 7.56 -9.68
C LYS A 193 -14.25 6.14 -9.53
N LEU A 194 -12.94 6.00 -9.31
CA LEU A 194 -12.28 4.70 -9.19
C LEU A 194 -12.29 4.14 -7.76
N CYS A 195 -12.21 4.99 -6.72
CA CYS A 195 -12.21 4.55 -5.33
C CYS A 195 -13.65 4.37 -4.78
N THR A 196 -14.42 3.42 -5.31
CA THR A 196 -15.84 3.23 -4.93
C THR A 196 -16.05 2.45 -3.62
N LYS A 197 -15.08 1.65 -3.18
CA LYS A 197 -15.18 0.77 -1.99
C LYS A 197 -14.52 1.31 -0.73
N PHE A 198 -13.80 2.43 -0.81
CA PHE A 198 -13.00 2.94 0.31
C PHE A 198 -13.64 4.18 0.93
N ASN A 199 -13.63 4.25 2.26
CA ASN A 199 -13.78 5.51 3.02
C ASN A 199 -12.52 6.35 2.77
N PHE A 200 -12.46 6.93 1.58
CA PHE A 200 -11.36 7.72 1.06
C PHE A 200 -11.93 9.07 0.64
N GLU A 201 -11.98 9.97 1.61
CA GLU A 201 -12.66 11.25 1.53
C GLU A 201 -11.81 12.35 0.90
N GLU A 202 -10.49 12.24 1.04
CA GLU A 202 -9.51 13.26 0.69
C GLU A 202 -9.65 13.75 -0.75
N PRO A 203 -9.82 12.89 -1.76
CA PRO A 203 -10.01 13.36 -3.13
C PRO A 203 -11.20 14.31 -3.30
N ARG A 204 -12.33 14.09 -2.60
CA ARG A 204 -13.51 14.98 -2.68
C ARG A 204 -13.21 16.34 -2.08
N TYR A 205 -12.56 16.35 -0.92
CA TYR A 205 -12.17 17.61 -0.28
C TYR A 205 -11.26 18.42 -1.19
N PHE A 206 -10.19 17.81 -1.72
CA PHE A 206 -9.25 18.52 -2.57
C PHE A 206 -9.81 18.87 -3.95
N SER A 207 -10.73 18.07 -4.52
CA SER A 207 -11.50 18.46 -5.71
C SER A 207 -12.29 19.76 -5.46
N GLY A 208 -13.00 19.84 -4.32
CA GLY A 208 -13.71 21.06 -3.91
C GLY A 208 -12.77 22.26 -3.74
N MET A 209 -11.59 22.05 -3.13
CA MET A 209 -10.57 23.10 -2.99
C MET A 209 -10.03 23.58 -4.34
N SER A 210 -9.77 22.67 -5.29
CA SER A 210 -9.33 23.03 -6.64
C SER A 210 -10.39 23.87 -7.36
N TYR A 211 -11.66 23.48 -7.30
CA TYR A 211 -12.75 24.28 -7.88
C TYR A 211 -12.91 25.65 -7.21
N LEU A 212 -12.71 25.73 -5.89
CA LEU A 212 -12.74 26.98 -5.17
C LEU A 212 -11.63 27.93 -5.66
N LYS A 213 -10.41 27.41 -5.88
CA LYS A 213 -9.29 28.18 -6.43
C LYS A 213 -9.52 28.66 -7.86
N LEU A 214 -10.31 27.92 -8.64
CA LEU A 214 -10.76 28.31 -9.99
C LEU A 214 -11.94 29.30 -9.99
N GLY A 215 -12.48 29.67 -8.82
CA GLY A 215 -13.70 30.48 -8.71
C GLY A 215 -14.99 29.75 -9.14
N LYS A 216 -14.93 28.44 -9.39
CA LYS A 216 -16.08 27.60 -9.77
C LYS A 216 -16.88 27.22 -8.51
N LEU A 217 -17.52 28.22 -7.88
CA LEU A 217 -18.12 28.10 -6.54
C LEU A 217 -19.20 27.02 -6.44
N ASP A 218 -20.03 26.84 -7.48
CA ASP A 218 -21.09 25.82 -7.48
C ASP A 218 -20.53 24.39 -7.49
N LEU A 219 -19.48 24.16 -8.28
CA LEU A 219 -18.79 22.87 -8.30
C LEU A 219 -18.08 22.60 -6.97
N ALA A 220 -17.42 23.61 -6.41
CA ALA A 220 -16.78 23.50 -5.10
C ALA A 220 -17.79 23.14 -4.00
N GLN A 221 -18.92 23.85 -3.96
CA GLN A 221 -20.02 23.59 -3.04
C GLN A 221 -20.54 22.16 -3.17
N ALA A 222 -20.83 21.70 -4.39
CA ALA A 222 -21.32 20.34 -4.63
C ALA A 222 -20.36 19.26 -4.09
N LYS A 223 -19.04 19.42 -4.28
CA LYS A 223 -18.04 18.46 -3.77
C LYS A 223 -17.99 18.44 -2.24
N PHE A 224 -18.08 19.61 -1.60
CA PHE A 224 -18.09 19.69 -0.13
C PHE A 224 -19.36 19.12 0.48
N GLU A 225 -20.53 19.38 -0.12
CA GLU A 225 -21.81 18.81 0.31
C GLU A 225 -21.82 17.28 0.16
N GLU A 226 -21.35 16.75 -0.98
CA GLU A 226 -21.26 15.30 -1.20
C GLU A 226 -20.36 14.64 -0.15
N LEU A 227 -19.23 15.26 0.18
CA LEU A 227 -18.31 14.79 1.22
C LEU A 227 -18.99 14.77 2.61
N ILE A 228 -19.68 15.84 2.99
CA ILE A 228 -20.39 15.91 4.27
C ILE A 228 -21.49 14.86 4.36
N TYR A 229 -22.22 14.66 3.26
CA TYR A 229 -23.28 13.63 3.21
C TYR A 229 -22.72 12.22 3.38
N LYS A 230 -21.62 11.89 2.68
CA LYS A 230 -21.03 10.54 2.71
C LYS A 230 -20.24 10.25 3.99
N ALA A 231 -19.59 11.25 4.58
CA ALA A 231 -18.64 11.05 5.69
C ALA A 231 -18.70 12.19 6.74
N PRO A 232 -19.87 12.43 7.37
CA PRO A 232 -20.15 13.65 8.15
C PRO A 232 -19.28 13.86 9.40
N LEU A 233 -18.67 12.79 9.90
CA LEU A 233 -17.88 12.76 11.14
C LEU A 233 -16.36 12.89 10.91
N THR A 234 -15.92 13.01 9.66
CA THR A 234 -14.49 13.11 9.33
C THR A 234 -13.97 14.53 9.50
N ASP A 235 -12.67 14.67 9.78
CA ASP A 235 -12.00 15.98 9.85
C ASP A 235 -12.15 16.75 8.53
N TYR A 236 -12.09 16.05 7.40
CA TYR A 236 -12.30 16.64 6.08
C TYR A 236 -13.74 17.17 5.90
N ALA A 237 -14.75 16.47 6.41
CA ALA A 237 -16.12 16.99 6.42
C ALA A 237 -16.26 18.23 7.30
N GLN A 238 -15.55 18.31 8.43
CA GLN A 238 -15.55 19.52 9.26
C GLN A 238 -14.90 20.71 8.55
N ARG A 239 -13.77 20.49 7.87
CA ARG A 239 -13.13 21.51 7.03
C ARG A 239 -14.04 21.92 5.87
N ALA A 240 -14.72 20.98 5.23
CA ALA A 240 -15.68 21.25 4.16
C ALA A 240 -16.84 22.15 4.64
N LYS A 241 -17.39 21.90 5.84
CA LYS A 241 -18.41 22.78 6.45
C LYS A 241 -17.91 24.20 6.64
N GLN A 242 -16.64 24.39 7.01
CA GLN A 242 -16.04 25.71 7.13
C GLN A 242 -15.93 26.39 5.75
N MET A 243 -15.52 25.66 4.71
CA MET A 243 -15.44 26.19 3.34
C MET A 243 -16.81 26.60 2.79
N LEU A 244 -17.87 25.84 3.06
CA LEU A 244 -19.23 26.20 2.65
C LEU A 244 -19.69 27.54 3.25
N LYS A 245 -19.34 27.84 4.51
CA LYS A 245 -19.63 29.15 5.13
C LYS A 245 -18.89 30.30 4.42
N LEU A 246 -17.69 30.05 3.88
CA LEU A 246 -16.95 31.05 3.13
C LEU A 246 -17.58 31.27 1.74
N ILE A 247 -17.96 30.18 1.06
CA ILE A 247 -18.65 30.23 -0.24
C ILE A 247 -19.97 31.00 -0.11
N SER A 248 -20.78 30.73 0.93
CA SER A 248 -22.06 31.44 1.11
C SER A 248 -21.85 32.95 1.26
N LYS A 249 -20.86 33.38 2.04
CA LYS A 249 -20.51 34.80 2.22
C LYS A 249 -20.02 35.44 0.93
N ALA A 250 -19.30 34.69 0.09
CA ALA A 250 -18.80 35.18 -1.19
C ALA A 250 -19.92 35.37 -2.22
N LYS A 251 -20.96 34.51 -2.19
CA LYS A 251 -22.13 34.63 -3.08
C LYS A 251 -23.08 35.78 -2.74
N THR A 252 -23.04 36.27 -1.50
CA THR A 252 -23.90 37.35 -1.01
C THR A 252 -23.28 38.75 -1.17
N LYS A 253 -22.08 38.86 -1.74
CA LYS A 253 -21.41 40.12 -2.07
C LYS A 253 -21.41 40.33 -3.58
#